data_AF-A7RID1-F1
#
_entry.id   AF-A7RID1-F1
#
_cell.length_a   1.000
_cell.length_b   1.000
_cell.length_c   1.000
_cell.angle_alpha   90.00
_cell.angle_beta   90.00
_cell.angle_gamma   90.00
#
_symmetry.space_group_name_H-M   'P 1'
#
loop_
_entity.id
_entity.type
_entity.pdbx_description
1 polymer ?
#
loop_
_entity_poly.entity_id
_entity_poly.type
_entity_poly.pdbx_seq_one_letter_code
_entity_poly.pdbx_strand_id
1 'polypeptide(L)'
;LADCLKWMQVYFTDLGKISKCKMPALNTTKFKHKKFCRKVWKVVGGQIKPGQTISYSDVAKLTGNPKAARAVGMAMKSNPLSIIMPCHRVVSKNGIGFYSSLNGIKTKEWLLQHEKVDTKKIGN
;
A
#
# COMPACT_ATOMS: atom_id res chain seq x y z
N LEU A 1 -2.38 -17.66 -10.17
CA LEU A 1 -2.90 -16.54 -10.99
C LEU A 1 -4.38 -16.29 -10.72
N ALA A 2 -5.23 -17.32 -10.70
CA ALA A 2 -6.67 -17.20 -10.45
C ALA A 2 -7.03 -16.37 -9.19
N ASP A 3 -6.37 -16.62 -8.05
CA ASP A 3 -6.60 -15.85 -6.81
C ASP A 3 -6.34 -14.35 -6.99
N CYS A 4 -5.31 -13.97 -7.76
CA CYS A 4 -4.96 -12.58 -8.02
C CYS A 4 -6.03 -11.88 -8.86
N LEU A 5 -6.46 -12.53 -9.95
CA LEU A 5 -7.52 -11.99 -10.83
C LEU A 5 -8.83 -11.83 -10.06
N LYS A 6 -9.23 -12.85 -9.30
CA LYS A 6 -10.44 -12.81 -8.46
C LYS A 6 -10.35 -11.70 -7.42
N TRP A 7 -9.21 -11.58 -6.73
CA TRP A 7 -9.01 -10.54 -5.72
C TRP A 7 -9.07 -9.14 -6.34
N MET A 8 -8.43 -8.93 -7.49
CA MET A 8 -8.45 -7.64 -8.20
C MET A 8 -9.86 -7.29 -8.71
N GLN A 9 -10.59 -8.27 -9.24
CA GLN A 9 -11.97 -8.08 -9.68
C GLN A 9 -12.83 -7.62 -8.50
N VAL A 10 -12.81 -8.35 -7.38
CA VAL A 10 -13.58 -7.98 -6.19
C VAL A 10 -13.13 -6.65 -5.60
N TYR A 11 -11.82 -6.36 -5.60
CA TYR A 11 -11.29 -5.09 -5.13
C TYR A 11 -11.93 -3.91 -5.87
N PHE A 12 -12.09 -4.00 -7.20
CA PHE A 12 -12.65 -2.91 -7.99
C PHE A 12 -14.18 -2.89 -8.08
N THR A 13 -14.85 -4.04 -7.96
CA THR A 13 -16.31 -4.10 -8.17
C THR A 13 -17.12 -4.20 -6.87
N ASP A 14 -16.57 -4.78 -5.81
CA ASP A 14 -17.29 -5.03 -4.56
C ASP A 14 -16.32 -5.11 -3.37
N LEU A 15 -15.86 -3.95 -2.90
CA LEU A 15 -14.98 -3.85 -1.72
C LEU A 15 -15.57 -4.49 -0.46
N GLY A 16 -16.91 -4.58 -0.35
CA GLY A 16 -17.57 -5.21 0.80
C GLY A 16 -17.27 -6.72 0.91
N LYS A 17 -16.92 -7.37 -0.21
CA LYS A 17 -16.55 -8.79 -0.25
C LYS A 17 -15.05 -9.05 -0.15
N ILE A 18 -14.21 -8.01 -0.14
CA ILE A 18 -12.74 -8.20 -0.18
C ILE A 18 -12.20 -8.97 1.02
N SER A 19 -12.84 -8.84 2.20
CA SER A 19 -12.49 -9.57 3.42
C SER A 19 -12.74 -11.08 3.31
N LYS A 20 -13.64 -11.50 2.42
CA LYS A 20 -13.95 -12.89 2.10
C LYS A 20 -13.09 -13.45 0.96
N CYS A 21 -12.35 -12.59 0.25
CA CYS A 21 -11.44 -13.01 -0.80
C CYS A 21 -10.09 -13.41 -0.24
N LYS A 22 -9.61 -14.57 -0.70
CA LYS A 22 -8.25 -15.01 -0.41
C LYS A 22 -7.25 -14.05 -1.05
N MET A 23 -6.34 -13.51 -0.25
CA MET A 23 -5.21 -12.73 -0.76
C MET A 23 -4.31 -13.65 -1.61
N PRO A 24 -3.90 -13.24 -2.82
CA PRO A 24 -2.97 -14.03 -3.61
C PRO A 24 -1.64 -14.22 -2.88
N ALA A 25 -1.06 -15.42 -2.98
CA ALA A 25 0.26 -15.69 -2.43
C ALA A 25 1.32 -14.83 -3.15
N LEU A 26 2.10 -14.07 -2.37
CA LEU A 26 3.10 -13.13 -2.91
C LEU A 26 4.51 -13.69 -2.75
N ASN A 27 5.11 -14.12 -3.85
CA ASN A 27 6.51 -14.52 -3.85
C ASN A 27 7.43 -13.30 -4.06
N THR A 28 7.76 -12.61 -2.96
CA THR A 28 8.62 -11.42 -3.00
C THR A 28 10.13 -11.72 -3.08
N THR A 29 10.54 -12.99 -3.01
CA THR A 29 11.97 -13.36 -3.07
C THR A 29 12.52 -13.27 -4.49
N LYS A 30 11.67 -13.42 -5.52
CA LYS A 30 12.06 -13.26 -6.93
C LYS A 30 12.41 -11.82 -7.32
N PHE A 31 11.95 -10.82 -6.57
CA PHE A 31 12.31 -9.43 -6.82
C PHE A 31 13.66 -9.11 -6.15
N LYS A 32 14.63 -8.60 -6.92
CA LYS A 32 15.96 -8.19 -6.44
C LYS A 32 15.86 -6.85 -5.67
N HIS A 33 15.53 -6.90 -4.38
CA HIS A 33 15.50 -5.71 -3.52
C HIS A 33 16.17 -5.93 -2.16
N LYS A 34 16.51 -4.81 -1.50
CA LYS A 34 17.11 -4.79 -0.16
C LYS A 34 16.19 -5.48 0.84
N LYS A 35 16.77 -6.15 1.87
CA LYS A 35 16.02 -6.82 2.96
C LYS A 35 14.99 -5.88 3.61
N PHE A 36 15.34 -4.61 3.78
CA PHE A 36 14.44 -3.58 4.32
C PHE A 36 13.17 -3.39 3.47
N CYS A 37 13.28 -3.34 2.13
CA CYS A 37 12.10 -3.18 1.27
C CYS A 37 11.09 -4.31 1.46
N ARG A 38 11.56 -5.56 1.52
CA ARG A 38 10.69 -6.71 1.78
C ARG A 38 10.02 -6.64 3.14
N LYS A 39 10.73 -6.15 4.17
CA LYS A 39 10.15 -5.93 5.51
C LYS A 39 9.04 -4.90 5.46
N VAL A 40 9.26 -3.77 4.78
CA VAL A 40 8.24 -2.73 4.58
C VAL A 40 7.02 -3.32 3.85
N TRP A 41 7.22 -4.05 2.76
CA TRP A 41 6.11 -4.65 1.99
C TRP A 41 5.29 -5.63 2.83
N LYS A 42 5.94 -6.47 3.65
CA LYS A 42 5.25 -7.38 4.57
C LYS A 42 4.38 -6.63 5.58
N VAL A 43 4.89 -5.53 6.16
CA VAL A 43 4.13 -4.69 7.09
C VAL A 43 2.92 -4.08 6.38
N VAL A 44 3.15 -3.41 5.25
CA VAL A 44 2.09 -2.68 4.53
C VAL A 44 1.03 -3.64 3.96
N GLY A 45 1.44 -4.72 3.30
CA GLY A 45 0.53 -5.70 2.71
C GLY A 45 -0.19 -6.60 3.71
N GLY A 46 0.39 -6.80 4.90
CA GLY A 46 -0.20 -7.65 5.94
C GLY A 46 -1.14 -6.93 6.90
N GLN A 47 -0.93 -5.61 7.13
CA GLN A 47 -1.59 -4.91 8.25
C GLN A 47 -2.61 -3.86 7.80
N ILE A 48 -2.43 -3.24 6.63
CA ILE A 48 -3.23 -2.06 6.25
C ILE A 48 -4.38 -2.49 5.35
N LYS A 49 -5.59 -2.52 5.89
CA LYS A 49 -6.81 -2.95 5.16
C LYS A 49 -7.35 -1.86 4.24
N PRO A 50 -8.20 -2.19 3.25
CA PRO A 50 -8.93 -1.19 2.48
C PRO A 50 -9.66 -0.20 3.40
N GLY A 51 -9.56 1.09 3.09
CA GLY A 51 -10.16 2.19 3.87
C GLY A 51 -9.30 2.66 5.04
N GLN A 52 -8.13 2.05 5.26
CA GLN A 52 -7.16 2.49 6.26
C GLN A 52 -5.95 3.14 5.58
N THR A 53 -5.37 4.12 6.28
CA THR A 53 -4.10 4.73 5.88
C THR A 53 -3.09 4.62 7.01
N ILE A 54 -1.81 4.71 6.67
CA ILE A 54 -0.71 4.73 7.64
C ILE A 54 0.37 5.70 7.19
N SER A 55 1.00 6.41 8.13
CA SER A 55 2.07 7.34 7.78
C SER A 55 3.38 6.60 7.46
N TYR A 56 4.22 7.18 6.60
CA TYR A 56 5.58 6.66 6.36
C TYR A 56 6.38 6.48 7.66
N SER A 57 6.20 7.37 8.63
CA SER A 57 6.88 7.29 9.93
C SER A 57 6.37 6.14 10.80
N ASP A 58 5.09 5.81 10.73
CA ASP A 58 4.53 4.71 11.52
C ASP A 58 4.90 3.36 10.91
N VAL A 59 4.93 3.26 9.57
CA VAL A 59 5.53 2.09 8.91
C VAL A 59 6.99 1.93 9.32
N ALA A 60 7.76 3.03 9.41
CA ALA A 60 9.16 2.96 9.83
C ALA A 60 9.30 2.40 11.26
N LYS A 61 8.45 2.84 12.20
CA LYS A 61 8.36 2.27 13.55
C LYS A 61 8.02 0.78 13.53
N LEU A 62 7.01 0.36 12.77
CA LEU A 62 6.61 -1.05 12.64
C LEU A 62 7.72 -1.92 12.04
N THR A 63 8.59 -1.34 11.22
CA THR A 63 9.77 -2.05 10.69
C THR A 63 10.95 -2.09 11.67
N GLY A 64 10.81 -1.56 12.88
CA GLY A 64 11.87 -1.53 13.91
C GLY A 64 12.96 -0.49 13.65
N ASN A 65 12.73 0.47 12.74
CA ASN A 65 13.64 1.59 12.51
C ASN A 65 12.84 2.89 12.40
N PRO A 66 12.50 3.55 13.52
CA PRO A 66 11.67 4.75 13.55
C PRO A 66 12.19 5.92 12.69
N LYS A 67 13.51 5.98 12.45
CA LYS A 67 14.16 7.03 11.64
C LYS A 67 14.13 6.75 10.13
N ALA A 68 13.58 5.60 9.70
CA ALA A 68 13.64 5.15 8.32
C ALA A 68 12.48 5.61 7.41
N ALA A 69 11.72 6.66 7.76
CA ALA A 69 10.57 7.12 6.97
C ALA A 69 10.90 7.38 5.49
N ARG A 70 12.05 8.00 5.19
CA ARG A 70 12.52 8.21 3.82
C ARG A 70 12.80 6.89 3.09
N ALA A 71 13.41 5.92 3.78
CA ALA A 71 13.66 4.60 3.23
C ALA A 71 12.37 3.82 2.99
N VAL A 72 11.33 4.01 3.82
CA VAL A 72 9.98 3.48 3.56
C VAL A 72 9.43 4.05 2.25
N GLY A 73 9.55 5.35 2.02
CA GLY A 73 9.16 5.97 0.74
C GLY A 73 9.84 5.34 -0.46
N MET A 74 11.14 5.07 -0.37
CA MET A 74 11.90 4.36 -1.41
C MET A 74 11.47 2.89 -1.60
N ALA A 75 11.13 2.20 -0.51
CA ALA A 75 10.56 0.85 -0.57
C ALA A 75 9.18 0.85 -1.25
N MET A 76 8.34 1.85 -0.99
CA MET A 76 7.05 2.02 -1.69
C MET A 76 7.24 2.35 -3.16
N LYS A 77 8.21 3.22 -3.51
CA LYS A 77 8.53 3.54 -4.91
C LYS A 77 8.95 2.31 -5.72
N SER A 78 9.61 1.36 -5.07
CA SER A 78 10.12 0.13 -5.68
C SER A 78 9.15 -1.06 -5.59
N ASN A 79 7.90 -0.84 -5.17
CA ASN A 79 6.90 -1.88 -5.07
C ASN A 79 6.55 -2.45 -6.46
N PRO A 80 6.80 -3.74 -6.73
CA PRO A 80 6.50 -4.35 -8.03
C PRO A 80 5.03 -4.75 -8.19
N LEU A 81 4.23 -4.72 -7.11
CA LEU A 81 2.87 -5.25 -7.08
C LEU A 81 1.91 -4.20 -6.52
N SER A 82 1.78 -3.07 -7.20
CA SER A 82 0.86 -1.99 -6.78
C SER A 82 -0.57 -2.51 -6.61
N ILE A 83 -1.33 -1.86 -5.71
CA ILE A 83 -2.68 -2.24 -5.25
C ILE A 83 -2.67 -3.48 -4.34
N ILE A 84 -2.07 -4.60 -4.79
CA ILE A 84 -1.99 -5.83 -3.99
C ILE A 84 -1.07 -5.64 -2.78
N MET A 85 0.12 -5.07 -3.02
CA MET A 85 0.91 -4.40 -1.98
C MET A 85 0.45 -2.93 -1.98
N PRO A 86 -0.36 -2.51 -0.99
CA PRO A 86 -1.16 -1.29 -1.08
C PRO A 86 -0.33 -0.04 -0.74
N CYS A 87 0.67 0.28 -1.57
CA CYS A 87 1.53 1.45 -1.37
C CYS A 87 0.77 2.79 -1.46
N HIS A 88 -0.43 2.80 -2.05
CA HIS A 88 -1.32 3.97 -2.06
C HIS A 88 -1.90 4.30 -0.67
N ARG A 89 -1.96 3.33 0.25
CA ARG A 89 -2.41 3.53 1.64
C ARG A 89 -1.35 4.15 2.56
N VAL A 90 -0.09 4.22 2.10
CA VAL A 90 1.00 4.84 2.86
C VAL A 90 1.09 6.33 2.51
N VAL A 91 0.83 7.19 3.49
CA VAL A 91 0.63 8.64 3.30
C VAL A 91 1.64 9.48 4.09
N SER A 92 1.74 10.77 3.74
CA SER A 92 2.50 11.73 4.54
C SER A 92 1.68 12.17 5.75
N LYS A 93 2.35 12.64 6.80
CA LYS A 93 1.68 13.34 7.90
C LYS A 93 1.13 14.71 7.50
N ASN A 94 1.59 15.25 6.38
CA ASN A 94 1.24 16.57 5.88
C ASN A 94 0.43 16.49 4.57
N GLY A 95 -0.21 15.35 4.27
CA GLY A 95 -0.98 15.16 3.05
C GLY A 95 -0.90 13.74 2.45
N ILE A 96 -1.57 13.55 1.31
CA ILE A 96 -1.60 12.27 0.57
C ILE A 96 -0.17 11.76 0.27
N GLY A 97 0.77 12.66 -0.01
CA GLY A 97 2.15 12.31 -0.38
C GLY A 97 2.28 11.71 -1.78
N PHE A 98 3.50 11.35 -2.16
CA PHE A 98 3.81 10.90 -3.52
C PHE A 98 3.31 9.49 -3.84
N TYR A 99 3.18 9.22 -5.14
CA TYR A 99 2.87 7.90 -5.71
C TYR A 99 3.66 7.69 -6.98
N SER A 100 4.30 6.53 -7.12
CA SER A 100 5.21 6.23 -8.23
C SER A 100 4.57 5.40 -9.34
N SER A 101 3.35 4.90 -9.15
CA SER A 101 2.68 4.05 -10.14
C SER A 101 1.69 4.85 -10.98
N LEU A 102 1.46 4.39 -12.20
CA LEU A 102 0.43 4.92 -13.12
C LEU A 102 0.51 6.46 -13.24
N ASN A 103 -0.61 7.16 -13.10
CA ASN A 103 -0.71 8.61 -13.25
C ASN A 103 -0.37 9.38 -11.96
N GLY A 104 0.56 8.84 -11.17
CA GLY A 104 1.08 9.45 -9.95
C GLY A 104 0.00 9.73 -8.91
N ILE A 105 0.03 10.93 -8.32
CA ILE A 105 -0.82 11.29 -7.18
C ILE A 105 -2.32 11.16 -7.48
N LYS A 106 -2.74 11.43 -8.73
CA LYS A 106 -4.15 11.29 -9.15
C LYS A 106 -4.65 9.85 -8.99
N THR A 107 -3.83 8.87 -9.35
CA THR A 107 -4.16 7.45 -9.14
C THR A 107 -4.24 7.12 -7.66
N LYS A 108 -3.33 7.63 -6.83
CA LYS A 108 -3.35 7.39 -5.38
C LYS A 108 -4.61 7.96 -4.73
N GLU A 109 -4.97 9.19 -5.08
CA GLU A 109 -6.20 9.83 -4.62
C GLU A 109 -7.43 9.03 -5.03
N TRP A 110 -7.52 8.64 -6.31
CA TRP A 110 -8.63 7.83 -6.79
C TRP A 110 -8.74 6.49 -6.07
N LEU A 111 -7.62 5.79 -5.82
CA LEU A 111 -7.62 4.51 -5.09
C LEU A 111 -8.05 4.69 -3.63
N LEU A 112 -7.63 5.77 -2.97
CA LEU A 112 -8.05 6.10 -1.60
C LEU A 112 -9.55 6.41 -1.54
N GLN A 113 -10.06 7.19 -2.50
CA GLN A 113 -11.49 7.51 -2.60
C GLN A 113 -12.34 6.27 -2.93
N HIS A 114 -11.85 5.39 -3.81
CA HIS A 114 -12.44 4.08 -4.09
C HIS A 114 -12.60 3.28 -2.80
N GLU A 115 -11.57 3.29 -1.96
CA GLU A 115 -11.56 2.69 -0.62
C GLU A 115 -12.33 3.48 0.46
N LYS A 116 -13.08 4.52 0.09
CA LYS A 116 -13.87 5.38 0.99
C LYS A 116 -13.05 6.16 2.02
N VAL A 117 -11.77 6.40 1.72
CA VAL A 117 -10.93 7.31 2.52
C VAL A 117 -11.22 8.75 2.09
N ASP A 118 -11.53 9.61 3.07
CA ASP A 118 -11.65 11.04 2.86
C ASP A 118 -10.26 11.67 2.70
N THR A 119 -9.85 11.90 1.45
CA THR A 119 -8.52 12.41 1.13
C THR A 119 -8.28 13.83 1.60
N LYS A 120 -9.34 14.61 1.86
CA LYS A 120 -9.25 15.98 2.37
C LYS A 120 -8.84 16.04 3.85
N LYS A 121 -9.00 14.94 4.59
CA LYS A 121 -8.61 14.84 6.01
C LYS A 121 -7.19 14.34 6.22
N ILE A 122 -6.50 13.90 5.16
CA ILE A 122 -5.16 13.34 5.29
C ILE A 122 -4.17 14.49 5.53
N GLY A 123 -3.58 14.51 6.72
CA GLY A 123 -2.55 15.47 7.11
C GLY A 123 -3.06 16.82 7.60
N ASN A 124 -4.35 16.90 7.90
CA ASN A 124 -4.96 17.94 8.73
C ASN A 124 -5.03 17.49 10.19
#